data_AF-A0A7W4ZBJ9-F1
#
_entry.id   AF-A0A7W4ZBJ9-F1
#
_cell.length_a   1.000
_cell.length_b   1.000
_cell.length_c   1.000
_cell.angle_alpha   90.00
_cell.angle_beta   90.00
_cell.angle_gamma   90.00
#
_symmetry.space_group_name_H-M   'P 1'
#
loop_
_entity.id
_entity.type
_entity.pdbx_description
1 polymer ?
#
loop_
_entity_poly.entity_id
_entity_poly.type
_entity_poly.pdbx_seq_one_letter_code
_entity_poly.pdbx_strand_id
1 'polypeptide(L)'
;MSKVEDSVNIVNEIVFSARKGECTYCHGEILARARNSETPAEISEYLKPIGEVASYHFRQSDTLEPFGPMFQSSDGRSAAPSDLCAEDLNRLREVLPHIESLEVKARICDVLWLRERKPDDAKSAIHYYIDVANDGFDLDHWTFAAECVERALRLASLLRRKEPLLCQSVADILLGWLNDHSESDQKFLTARSISLLLQFGYGDPGELHKQATRIAEIAQQANDHHRAEEYWRLAVEAARSAGDQEGANWAQTQLAESYVSCARGHASSGMVAAHWMQKAVESYKAVPGSKVRREELYQELLEFQNASLAEMGRFEYSVDVTDVVKASVELMEDLSATDALFKLAFRLSNQPSYDKLRAQALELAQKHPLSSLFGAVHLDREGKVVARSEGSFGSDDDGVSDREIFRLVAQEHQFIVIGQLVPAIDVLVTQHAISEQDMLAIVANNPFVESGQERLYAKALWSGLNGADLSASV
;
A
#
# COMPACT_ATOMS: atom_id res chain seq x y z
N MET A 1 8.95 42.15 -30.34
CA MET A 1 8.89 42.67 -28.96
C MET A 1 7.48 42.64 -28.39
N SER A 2 6.42 43.12 -29.05
CA SER A 2 5.06 43.12 -28.43
C SER A 2 4.55 41.72 -28.01
N LYS A 3 4.62 40.67 -28.85
CA LYS A 3 3.96 39.37 -28.54
C LYS A 3 4.56 38.61 -27.36
N VAL A 4 5.89 38.63 -27.22
CA VAL A 4 6.60 38.01 -26.08
C VAL A 4 6.25 38.77 -24.81
N GLU A 5 6.30 40.10 -24.86
CA GLU A 5 5.95 40.98 -23.75
C GLU A 5 4.48 40.82 -23.33
N ASP A 6 3.56 40.81 -24.28
CA ASP A 6 2.12 40.58 -24.06
C ASP A 6 1.87 39.21 -23.42
N SER A 7 2.54 38.16 -23.91
CA SER A 7 2.41 36.80 -23.36
C SER A 7 2.96 36.71 -21.93
N VAL A 8 4.12 37.33 -21.67
CA VAL A 8 4.74 37.36 -20.34
C VAL A 8 3.89 38.17 -19.36
N ASN A 9 3.36 39.32 -19.76
CA ASN A 9 2.49 40.14 -18.92
C ASN A 9 1.26 39.34 -18.47
N ILE A 10 0.65 38.58 -19.38
CA ILE A 10 -0.47 37.68 -19.05
C ILE A 10 -0.05 36.62 -18.03
N VAL A 11 1.12 35.98 -18.21
CA VAL A 11 1.60 34.95 -17.27
C VAL A 11 1.89 35.55 -15.90
N ASN A 12 2.59 36.68 -15.84
CA ASN A 12 2.93 37.35 -14.59
C ASN A 12 1.66 37.82 -13.85
N GLU A 13 0.66 38.32 -14.58
CA GLU A 13 -0.65 38.68 -14.00
C GLU A 13 -1.35 37.46 -13.38
N ILE A 14 -1.42 36.35 -14.11
CA ILE A 14 -2.04 35.10 -13.62
C ILE A 14 -1.29 34.55 -12.41
N VAL A 15 0.04 34.51 -12.47
CA VAL A 15 0.90 34.07 -11.36
C VAL A 15 0.68 34.96 -10.13
N PHE A 16 0.58 36.28 -10.31
CA PHE A 16 0.35 37.22 -9.23
C PHE A 16 -1.03 37.02 -8.58
N SER A 17 -2.07 36.72 -9.36
CA SER A 17 -3.41 36.44 -8.84
C SER A 17 -3.54 35.06 -8.18
N ALA A 18 -2.79 34.07 -8.63
CA ALA A 18 -2.73 32.75 -8.03
C ALA A 18 -1.97 32.81 -6.70
N ARG A 19 -2.66 32.59 -5.56
CA ARG A 19 -2.05 32.65 -4.23
C ARG A 19 -0.72 31.87 -4.18
N LYS A 20 0.36 32.57 -3.81
CA LYS A 20 1.76 32.10 -3.69
C LYS A 20 2.55 31.87 -4.99
N GLY A 21 1.99 32.11 -6.18
CA GLY A 21 2.73 32.00 -7.44
C GLY A 21 3.19 30.58 -7.80
N GLU A 22 2.58 29.57 -7.17
CA GLU A 22 2.90 28.15 -7.38
C GLU A 22 2.28 27.64 -8.69
N CYS A 23 2.99 26.76 -9.40
CA CYS A 23 2.56 26.24 -10.70
C CYS A 23 1.22 25.50 -10.62
N THR A 24 0.97 24.80 -9.51
CA THR A 24 -0.28 24.08 -9.22
C THR A 24 -1.51 24.99 -9.27
N TYR A 25 -1.37 26.29 -9.00
CA TYR A 25 -2.49 27.23 -8.97
C TYR A 25 -2.61 28.09 -10.23
N CYS A 26 -1.55 28.25 -11.02
CA CYS A 26 -1.57 29.09 -12.22
C CYS A 26 -1.72 28.30 -13.54
N HIS A 27 -1.31 27.03 -13.59
CA HIS A 27 -1.26 26.27 -14.85
C HIS A 27 -2.61 26.18 -15.58
N GLY A 28 -3.70 25.98 -14.83
CA GLY A 28 -5.04 25.85 -15.37
C GLY A 28 -5.52 27.14 -16.06
N GLU A 29 -5.26 28.29 -15.44
CA GLU A 29 -5.63 29.60 -15.99
C GLU A 29 -4.77 29.98 -17.20
N ILE A 30 -3.47 29.68 -17.17
CA ILE A 30 -2.57 29.87 -18.33
C ILE A 30 -3.06 29.05 -19.52
N LEU A 31 -3.38 27.77 -19.32
CA LEU A 31 -3.90 26.90 -20.37
C LEU A 31 -5.29 27.31 -20.86
N ALA A 32 -6.17 27.77 -19.97
CA ALA A 32 -7.48 28.29 -20.34
C ALA A 32 -7.34 29.54 -21.23
N ARG A 33 -6.43 30.46 -20.87
CA ARG A 33 -6.14 31.66 -21.66
C ARG A 33 -5.53 31.31 -23.02
N ALA A 34 -4.65 30.30 -23.08
CA ALA A 34 -4.10 29.81 -24.33
C ALA A 34 -5.18 29.23 -25.27
N ARG A 35 -6.20 28.55 -24.72
CA ARG A 35 -7.29 27.92 -25.51
C ARG A 35 -8.43 28.87 -25.86
N ASN A 36 -8.48 30.06 -25.27
CA ASN A 36 -9.54 31.03 -25.54
C ASN A 36 -9.45 31.52 -27.00
N SER A 37 -10.57 31.42 -27.74
CA SER A 37 -10.67 31.85 -29.14
C SER A 37 -10.41 33.34 -29.36
N GLU A 38 -10.53 34.16 -28.32
CA GLU A 38 -10.23 35.61 -28.36
C GLU A 38 -8.75 35.91 -28.18
N THR A 39 -7.95 34.94 -27.69
CA THR A 39 -6.50 35.11 -27.56
C THR A 39 -5.85 35.03 -28.95
N PRO A 40 -5.07 36.03 -29.38
CA PRO A 40 -4.35 35.97 -30.65
C PRO A 40 -3.50 34.69 -30.75
N ALA A 41 -3.52 34.03 -31.91
CA ALA A 41 -2.84 32.74 -32.11
C ALA A 41 -1.37 32.77 -31.69
N GLU A 42 -0.68 33.86 -32.01
CA GLU A 42 0.73 34.04 -31.70
C GLU A 42 1.00 34.18 -30.20
N ILE A 43 0.06 34.71 -29.40
CA ILE A 43 0.14 34.74 -27.93
C ILE A 43 -0.17 33.35 -27.37
N SER A 44 -1.19 32.67 -27.92
CA SER A 44 -1.54 31.30 -27.56
C SER A 44 -0.36 30.34 -27.70
N GLU A 45 0.44 30.49 -28.76
CA GLU A 45 1.65 29.71 -29.01
C GLU A 45 2.73 29.87 -27.92
N TYR A 46 2.82 31.00 -27.22
CA TYR A 46 3.71 31.16 -26.06
C TYR A 46 3.07 30.68 -24.76
N LEU A 47 1.78 30.95 -24.55
CA LEU A 47 1.09 30.55 -23.31
C LEU A 47 0.98 29.04 -23.17
N LYS A 48 0.72 28.31 -24.27
CA LYS A 48 0.53 26.86 -24.25
C LYS A 48 1.72 26.11 -23.62
N PRO A 49 2.97 26.23 -24.11
CA PRO A 49 4.10 25.49 -23.52
C PRO A 49 4.39 25.92 -22.07
N ILE A 50 4.17 27.18 -21.69
CA ILE A 50 4.32 27.64 -20.30
C ILE A 50 3.30 26.93 -19.39
N GLY A 51 2.04 26.91 -19.80
CA GLY A 51 0.98 26.24 -19.06
C GLY A 51 1.18 24.72 -18.97
N GLU A 52 1.67 24.09 -20.05
CA GLU A 52 2.00 22.66 -20.05
C GLU A 52 3.12 22.34 -19.06
N VAL A 53 4.24 23.08 -19.09
CA VAL A 53 5.35 22.94 -18.14
C VAL A 53 4.89 23.12 -16.68
N ALA A 54 4.05 24.11 -16.41
CA ALA A 54 3.48 24.35 -15.07
C ALA A 54 2.52 23.23 -14.62
N SER A 55 1.94 22.46 -15.56
CA SER A 55 0.95 21.42 -15.27
C SER A 55 1.49 20.02 -15.02
N TYR A 56 2.77 19.77 -15.31
CA TYR A 56 3.32 18.42 -15.18
C TYR A 56 3.25 17.94 -13.73
N HIS A 57 2.89 16.67 -13.56
CA HIS A 57 2.91 16.00 -12.27
C HIS A 57 4.33 15.56 -11.94
N PHE A 58 4.77 15.86 -10.73
CA PHE A 58 6.14 15.65 -10.30
C PHE A 58 6.33 14.25 -9.71
N ARG A 59 7.18 13.43 -10.35
CA ARG A 59 7.50 12.06 -9.97
C ARG A 59 8.90 12.02 -9.36
N GLN A 60 9.03 12.45 -8.10
CA GLN A 60 10.32 12.65 -7.42
C GLN A 60 11.26 11.44 -7.44
N SER A 61 10.72 10.23 -7.33
CA SER A 61 11.49 8.98 -7.34
C SER A 61 12.00 8.58 -8.73
N ASP A 62 11.39 9.10 -9.81
CA ASP A 62 11.81 8.81 -11.19
C ASP A 62 12.87 9.81 -11.66
N THR A 63 14.12 9.37 -11.63
CA THR A 63 15.26 10.20 -12.04
C THR A 63 15.32 10.44 -13.55
N LEU A 64 14.69 9.58 -14.36
CA LEU A 64 14.73 9.67 -15.82
C LEU A 64 13.55 10.51 -16.34
N GLU A 65 12.37 10.31 -15.77
CA GLU A 65 11.12 11.00 -16.12
C GLU A 65 10.46 11.67 -14.89
N PRO A 66 11.10 12.70 -14.32
CA PRO A 66 10.62 13.37 -13.11
C PRO A 66 9.34 14.18 -13.33
N PHE A 67 8.95 14.39 -14.59
CA PHE A 67 7.70 15.06 -14.97
C PHE A 67 6.88 14.11 -15.84
N GLY A 68 5.70 13.77 -15.36
CA GLY A 68 4.75 12.92 -16.07
C GLY A 68 3.40 13.60 -16.30
N PRO A 69 2.51 12.94 -17.03
CA PRO A 69 1.12 13.38 -17.15
C PRO A 69 0.46 13.38 -15.76
N MET A 70 -0.32 14.42 -15.49
CA MET A 70 -1.18 14.56 -14.32
C MET A 70 -2.41 13.64 -14.38
N PHE A 71 -2.91 13.35 -15.58
CA PHE A 71 -4.04 12.44 -15.79
C PHE A 71 -3.73 11.46 -16.92
N GLN A 72 -4.13 10.19 -16.72
CA GLN A 72 -3.99 9.13 -17.71
C GLN A 72 -5.19 8.18 -17.60
N SER A 73 -5.83 7.89 -18.74
CA SER A 73 -6.92 6.91 -18.88
C SER A 73 -6.77 6.12 -20.19
N SER A 74 -7.69 5.19 -20.46
CA SER A 74 -7.77 4.48 -21.75
C SER A 74 -7.95 5.42 -22.94
N ASP A 75 -8.54 6.58 -22.71
CA ASP A 75 -8.93 7.53 -23.77
C ASP A 75 -7.87 8.60 -24.02
N GLY A 76 -6.81 8.67 -23.21
CA GLY A 76 -5.70 9.58 -23.41
C GLY A 76 -4.92 9.96 -22.15
N ARG A 77 -4.04 10.95 -22.27
CA ARG A 77 -3.27 11.52 -21.16
C ARG A 77 -3.12 13.03 -21.27
N SER A 78 -2.82 13.68 -20.15
CA SER A 78 -2.37 15.06 -20.15
C SER A 78 -0.96 15.21 -20.76
N ALA A 79 -0.54 16.46 -20.97
CA ALA A 79 0.78 16.77 -21.51
C ALA A 79 1.93 16.22 -20.65
N ALA A 80 3.03 15.90 -21.30
CA ALA A 80 4.30 15.49 -20.72
C ALA A 80 5.46 16.22 -21.43
N PRO A 81 6.66 16.28 -20.84
CA PRO A 81 7.78 16.99 -21.45
C PRO A 81 8.09 16.55 -22.88
N SER A 82 7.87 15.27 -23.23
CA SER A 82 8.12 14.72 -24.56
C SER A 82 7.21 15.27 -25.65
N ASP A 83 6.10 15.90 -25.30
CA ASP A 83 5.12 16.45 -26.26
C ASP A 83 5.58 17.79 -26.87
N LEU A 84 6.50 18.50 -26.22
CA LEU A 84 6.97 19.81 -26.70
C LEU A 84 7.83 19.67 -27.98
N CYS A 85 7.58 20.50 -28.99
CA CYS A 85 8.43 20.54 -30.18
C CYS A 85 9.64 21.48 -30.00
N ALA A 86 10.55 21.53 -30.97
CA ALA A 86 11.71 22.43 -30.91
C ALA A 86 11.32 23.92 -30.87
N GLU A 87 10.22 24.30 -31.54
CA GLU A 87 9.71 25.68 -31.49
C GLU A 87 9.17 26.03 -30.11
N ASP A 88 8.51 25.09 -29.42
CA ASP A 88 8.05 25.29 -28.04
C ASP A 88 9.23 25.52 -27.08
N LEU A 89 10.31 24.75 -27.22
CA LEU A 89 11.52 24.94 -26.41
C LEU A 89 12.17 26.31 -26.68
N ASN A 90 12.19 26.77 -27.93
CA ASN A 90 12.69 28.11 -28.27
C ASN A 90 11.81 29.21 -27.65
N ARG A 91 10.48 29.09 -27.74
CA ARG A 91 9.54 30.03 -27.10
C ARG A 91 9.74 30.10 -25.59
N LEU A 92 9.93 28.96 -24.94
CA LEU A 92 10.24 28.88 -23.51
C LEU A 92 11.53 29.63 -23.16
N ARG A 93 12.58 29.53 -23.98
CA ARG A 93 13.83 30.30 -23.80
C ARG A 93 13.63 31.79 -23.97
N GLU A 94 12.80 32.22 -24.92
CA GLU A 94 12.53 33.64 -25.18
C GLU A 94 11.79 34.31 -24.02
N VAL A 95 10.82 33.62 -23.41
CA VAL A 95 10.04 34.18 -22.28
C VAL A 95 10.78 34.10 -20.94
N LEU A 96 11.67 33.12 -20.76
CA LEU A 96 12.32 32.81 -19.48
C LEU A 96 12.91 34.03 -18.74
N PRO A 97 13.63 34.97 -19.38
CA PRO A 97 14.20 36.14 -18.70
C PRO A 97 13.16 37.09 -18.11
N HIS A 98 11.92 37.04 -18.62
CA HIS A 98 10.87 38.00 -18.32
C HIS A 98 9.77 37.46 -17.39
N ILE A 99 9.71 36.14 -17.18
CA ILE A 99 8.83 35.51 -16.19
C ILE A 99 9.19 36.02 -14.79
N GLU A 100 8.23 36.25 -13.91
CA GLU A 100 8.49 36.67 -12.53
C GLU A 100 8.57 35.49 -11.55
N SER A 101 7.68 34.49 -11.69
CA SER A 101 7.67 33.30 -10.81
C SER A 101 8.97 32.50 -10.91
N LEU A 102 9.65 32.36 -9.76
CA LEU A 102 10.83 31.52 -9.63
C LEU A 102 10.50 30.04 -9.88
N GLU A 103 9.32 29.55 -9.47
CA GLU A 103 8.94 28.15 -9.72
C GLU A 103 8.74 27.89 -11.21
N VAL A 104 8.04 28.79 -11.92
CA VAL A 104 7.85 28.65 -13.38
C VAL A 104 9.21 28.67 -14.08
N LYS A 105 10.13 29.56 -13.67
CA LYS A 105 11.51 29.55 -14.18
C LYS A 105 12.23 28.23 -13.90
N ALA A 106 12.14 27.71 -12.68
CA ALA A 106 12.76 26.45 -12.29
C ALA A 106 12.27 25.31 -13.18
N ARG A 107 10.95 25.19 -13.38
CA ARG A 107 10.34 24.17 -14.23
C ARG A 107 10.72 24.31 -15.69
N ILE A 108 10.73 25.53 -16.25
CA ILE A 108 11.15 25.76 -17.63
C ILE A 108 12.59 25.31 -17.84
N CYS A 109 13.51 25.74 -16.97
CA CYS A 109 14.92 25.35 -17.03
C CYS A 109 15.11 23.83 -16.90
N ASP A 110 14.35 23.19 -16.00
CA ASP A 110 14.41 21.74 -15.82
C ASP A 110 13.91 20.97 -17.05
N VAL A 111 12.79 21.40 -17.65
CA VAL A 111 12.28 20.80 -18.89
C VAL A 111 13.25 21.02 -20.06
N LEU A 112 13.84 22.21 -20.18
CA LEU A 112 14.89 22.49 -21.17
C LEU A 112 16.10 21.56 -20.98
N TRP A 113 16.54 21.35 -19.73
CA TRP A 113 17.58 20.37 -19.40
C TRP A 113 17.18 18.94 -19.81
N LEU A 114 15.97 18.49 -19.49
CA LEU A 114 15.51 17.14 -19.81
C LEU A 114 15.47 16.89 -21.32
N ARG A 115 15.05 17.89 -22.10
CA ARG A 115 14.88 17.79 -23.54
C ARG A 115 16.16 18.01 -24.34
N GLU A 116 17.02 18.93 -23.91
CA GLU A 116 18.21 19.34 -24.68
C GLU A 116 19.54 18.98 -24.03
N ARG A 117 19.53 18.57 -22.75
CA ARG A 117 20.71 18.14 -21.97
C ARG A 117 21.86 19.16 -21.93
N LYS A 118 21.53 20.45 -21.94
CA LYS A 118 22.49 21.55 -21.79
C LYS A 118 22.73 21.83 -20.29
N PRO A 119 23.97 21.69 -19.78
CA PRO A 119 24.25 21.81 -18.35
C PRO A 119 23.86 23.15 -17.70
N ASP A 120 23.89 24.24 -18.46
CA ASP A 120 23.55 25.57 -17.93
C ASP A 120 22.06 25.67 -17.55
N ASP A 121 21.17 25.00 -18.28
CA ASP A 121 19.74 24.96 -17.91
C ASP A 121 19.54 24.20 -16.59
N ALA A 122 20.27 23.10 -16.38
CA ALA A 122 20.22 22.36 -15.12
C ALA A 122 20.74 23.20 -13.95
N LYS A 123 21.83 23.96 -14.14
CA LYS A 123 22.35 24.89 -13.14
C LYS A 123 21.33 25.97 -12.79
N SER A 124 20.72 26.60 -13.80
CA SER A 124 19.67 27.59 -13.59
C SER A 124 18.47 26.99 -12.86
N ALA A 125 18.03 25.79 -13.22
CA ALA A 125 16.95 25.09 -12.52
C ALA A 125 17.29 24.85 -11.06
N ILE A 126 18.51 24.36 -10.75
CA ILE A 126 18.98 24.15 -9.37
C ILE A 126 18.92 25.45 -8.57
N HIS A 127 19.43 26.55 -9.11
CA HIS A 127 19.40 27.85 -8.43
C HIS A 127 17.97 28.33 -8.18
N TYR A 128 17.09 28.27 -9.18
CA TYR A 128 15.71 28.68 -8.98
C TYR A 128 14.95 27.79 -7.99
N TYR A 129 15.18 26.47 -7.98
CA TYR A 129 14.58 25.59 -6.97
C TYR A 129 15.08 25.90 -5.55
N ILE A 130 16.37 26.24 -5.39
CA ILE A 130 16.91 26.70 -4.11
C ILE A 130 16.23 28.00 -3.68
N ASP A 131 16.12 28.98 -4.58
CA ASP A 131 15.51 30.28 -4.26
C ASP A 131 14.03 30.12 -3.88
N VAL A 132 13.28 29.29 -4.61
CA VAL A 132 11.89 28.94 -4.27
C VAL A 132 11.80 28.31 -2.88
N ALA A 133 12.70 27.37 -2.57
CA ALA A 133 12.71 26.72 -1.27
C ALA A 133 13.01 27.71 -0.14
N ASN A 134 13.96 28.61 -0.33
CA ASN A 134 14.35 29.60 0.68
C ASN A 134 13.25 30.65 0.92
N ASP A 135 12.63 31.15 -0.14
CA ASP A 135 11.57 32.16 -0.04
C ASP A 135 10.28 31.60 0.57
N GLY A 136 9.99 30.33 0.29
CA GLY A 136 8.77 29.65 0.71
C GLY A 136 8.88 28.81 1.97
N PHE A 137 10.06 28.74 2.62
CA PHE A 137 10.26 27.85 3.75
C PHE A 137 9.43 28.26 4.97
N ASP A 138 8.58 27.35 5.41
CA ASP A 138 7.85 27.41 6.66
C ASP A 138 7.86 26.01 7.28
N LEU A 139 8.29 25.88 8.54
CA LEU A 139 8.37 24.60 9.23
C LEU A 139 7.00 23.92 9.30
N ASP A 140 5.91 24.68 9.35
CA ASP A 140 4.57 24.10 9.39
C ASP A 140 4.06 23.61 8.02
N HIS A 141 4.62 24.12 6.92
CA HIS A 141 4.22 23.84 5.55
C HIS A 141 5.45 23.55 4.66
N TRP A 142 6.39 22.77 5.18
CA TRP A 142 7.72 22.58 4.61
C TRP A 142 7.75 21.75 3.32
N THR A 143 6.68 21.00 3.03
CA THR A 143 6.66 19.95 2.00
C THR A 143 7.15 20.48 0.66
N PHE A 144 6.54 21.55 0.14
CA PHE A 144 6.90 22.12 -1.15
C PHE A 144 8.36 22.60 -1.22
N ALA A 145 8.86 23.25 -0.16
CA ALA A 145 10.26 23.68 -0.10
C ALA A 145 11.21 22.48 -0.14
N ALA A 146 10.90 21.39 0.60
CA ALA A 146 11.72 20.18 0.56
C ALA A 146 11.65 19.44 -0.78
N GLU A 147 10.52 19.47 -1.49
CA GLU A 147 10.42 18.94 -2.85
C GLU A 147 11.33 19.70 -3.82
N CYS A 148 11.38 21.03 -3.68
CA CYS A 148 12.29 21.88 -4.46
C CYS A 148 13.75 21.56 -4.16
N VAL A 149 14.14 21.47 -2.88
CA VAL A 149 15.52 21.12 -2.48
C VAL A 149 15.89 19.71 -2.93
N GLU A 150 14.98 18.74 -2.81
CA GLU A 150 15.22 17.39 -3.31
C GLU A 150 15.42 17.38 -4.82
N ARG A 151 14.61 18.14 -5.57
CA ARG A 151 14.79 18.25 -7.03
C ARG A 151 16.13 18.87 -7.37
N ALA A 152 16.49 19.98 -6.71
CA ALA A 152 17.78 20.61 -6.84
C ALA A 152 18.93 19.63 -6.55
N LEU A 153 18.80 18.80 -5.51
CA LEU A 153 19.82 17.82 -5.12
C LEU A 153 19.96 16.72 -6.18
N ARG A 154 18.83 16.20 -6.69
CA ARG A 154 18.81 15.20 -7.77
C ARG A 154 19.46 15.75 -9.03
N LEU A 155 19.12 16.97 -9.44
CA LEU A 155 19.76 17.64 -10.60
C LEU A 155 21.26 17.86 -10.37
N ALA A 156 21.64 18.38 -9.21
CA ALA A 156 23.04 18.64 -8.87
C ALA A 156 23.87 17.34 -8.84
N SER A 157 23.26 16.22 -8.41
CA SER A 157 23.91 14.91 -8.40
C SER A 157 24.30 14.42 -9.81
N LEU A 158 23.49 14.74 -10.83
CA LEU A 158 23.79 14.43 -12.24
C LEU A 158 25.01 15.23 -12.74
N LEU A 159 25.27 16.40 -12.14
CA LEU A 159 26.39 17.28 -12.48
C LEU A 159 27.61 17.09 -11.56
N ARG A 160 27.52 16.25 -10.52
CA ARG A 160 28.50 16.12 -9.42
C ARG A 160 29.96 16.00 -9.87
N ARG A 161 30.24 15.32 -10.98
CA ARG A 161 31.62 15.15 -11.50
C ARG A 161 32.23 16.47 -11.97
N LYS A 162 31.41 17.38 -12.51
CA LYS A 162 31.84 18.67 -13.05
C LYS A 162 31.62 19.82 -12.06
N GLU A 163 30.57 19.71 -11.24
CA GLU A 163 30.11 20.76 -10.31
C GLU A 163 29.93 20.22 -8.87
N PRO A 164 31.00 19.71 -8.22
CA PRO A 164 30.89 19.10 -6.89
C PRO A 164 30.43 20.10 -5.82
N LEU A 165 30.85 21.37 -5.93
CA LEU A 165 30.48 22.43 -4.99
C LEU A 165 29.00 22.79 -5.05
N LEU A 166 28.36 22.70 -6.22
CA LEU A 166 26.93 22.97 -6.36
C LEU A 166 26.08 21.89 -5.67
N CYS A 167 26.52 20.64 -5.75
CA CYS A 167 25.82 19.55 -5.07
C CYS A 167 26.03 19.63 -3.55
N GLN A 168 27.22 20.03 -3.10
CA GLN A 168 27.46 20.35 -1.69
C GLN A 168 26.57 21.50 -1.20
N SER A 169 26.45 22.60 -1.94
CA SER A 169 25.64 23.74 -1.49
C SER A 169 24.15 23.41 -1.34
N VAL A 170 23.61 22.49 -2.14
CA VAL A 170 22.23 22.01 -1.94
C VAL A 170 22.13 21.15 -0.68
N ALA A 171 23.10 20.26 -0.45
CA ALA A 171 23.13 19.43 0.75
C ALA A 171 23.28 20.27 2.03
N ASP A 172 24.01 21.39 1.97
CA ASP A 172 24.17 22.31 3.10
C ASP A 172 22.83 22.93 3.56
N ILE A 173 21.84 23.07 2.66
CA ILE A 173 20.48 23.51 3.02
C ILE A 173 19.80 22.46 3.90
N LEU A 174 19.89 21.17 3.52
CA LEU A 174 19.32 20.08 4.32
C LEU A 174 20.00 19.95 5.68
N LEU A 175 21.32 20.14 5.73
CA LEU A 175 22.08 20.21 6.98
C LEU A 175 21.65 21.40 7.84
N GLY A 176 21.42 22.57 7.24
CA GLY A 176 20.87 23.75 7.91
C GLY A 176 19.52 23.45 8.55
N TRP A 177 18.56 22.93 7.78
CA TRP A 177 17.24 22.55 8.31
C TRP A 177 17.33 21.55 9.45
N LEU A 178 18.20 20.56 9.33
CA LEU A 178 18.42 19.56 10.37
C LEU A 178 18.98 20.18 11.65
N ASN A 179 19.98 21.05 11.55
CA ASN A 179 20.59 21.72 12.70
C ASN A 179 19.64 22.71 13.38
N ASP A 180 18.85 23.45 12.59
CA ASP A 180 17.97 24.50 13.11
C ASP A 180 16.68 23.95 13.73
N HIS A 181 16.24 22.76 13.30
CA HIS A 181 14.92 22.23 13.64
C HIS A 181 14.92 20.84 14.28
N SER A 182 16.08 20.27 14.64
CA SER A 182 16.17 18.92 15.21
C SER A 182 15.23 18.69 16.41
N GLU A 183 14.98 19.71 17.22
CA GLU A 183 14.14 19.60 18.42
C GLU A 183 12.70 20.10 18.23
N SER A 184 12.46 20.95 17.22
CA SER A 184 11.18 21.62 16.99
C SER A 184 10.34 20.97 15.90
N ASP A 185 10.96 20.29 14.93
CA ASP A 185 10.26 19.61 13.84
C ASP A 185 9.36 18.49 14.40
N GLN A 186 8.07 18.54 14.10
CA GLN A 186 7.10 17.48 14.43
C GLN A 186 6.54 16.79 13.18
N LYS A 187 6.93 17.24 11.99
CA LYS A 187 6.32 16.87 10.72
C LYS A 187 7.30 16.16 9.79
N PHE A 188 8.40 15.61 10.31
CA PHE A 188 9.36 14.75 9.57
C PHE A 188 10.21 15.48 8.51
N LEU A 189 10.33 16.80 8.57
CA LEU A 189 11.27 17.54 7.71
C LEU A 189 12.70 17.02 7.92
N THR A 190 13.11 16.93 9.18
CA THR A 190 14.48 16.56 9.55
C THR A 190 14.75 15.07 9.29
N ALA A 191 13.76 14.20 9.40
CA ALA A 191 13.83 12.81 8.94
C ALA A 191 14.10 12.73 7.42
N ARG A 192 13.33 13.50 6.62
CA ARG A 192 13.55 13.56 5.16
C ARG A 192 14.93 14.10 4.82
N SER A 193 15.40 15.14 5.53
CA SER A 193 16.76 15.68 5.37
C SER A 193 17.83 14.61 5.63
N ILE A 194 17.75 13.87 6.74
CA ILE A 194 18.71 12.80 7.06
C ILE A 194 18.70 11.71 5.97
N SER A 195 17.51 11.26 5.55
CA SER A 195 17.37 10.24 4.52
C SER A 195 18.02 10.67 3.19
N LEU A 196 17.78 11.90 2.73
CA LEU A 196 18.39 12.43 1.51
C LEU A 196 19.92 12.60 1.66
N LEU A 197 20.39 13.10 2.81
CA LEU A 197 21.81 13.24 3.08
C LEU A 197 22.53 11.89 3.03
N LEU A 198 21.97 10.84 3.65
CA LEU A 198 22.49 9.48 3.58
C LEU A 198 22.45 8.91 2.15
N GLN A 199 21.32 9.07 1.44
CA GLN A 199 21.15 8.59 0.08
C GLN A 199 22.21 9.15 -0.88
N PHE A 200 22.49 10.45 -0.79
CA PHE A 200 23.46 11.12 -1.66
C PHE A 200 24.89 11.10 -1.10
N GLY A 201 25.11 10.66 0.14
CA GLY A 201 26.42 10.60 0.78
C GLY A 201 26.96 11.98 1.14
N TYR A 202 26.12 12.83 1.74
CA TYR A 202 26.47 14.14 2.28
C TYR A 202 26.25 14.20 3.79
N GLY A 203 26.97 15.10 4.46
CA GLY A 203 27.04 15.13 5.93
C GLY A 203 27.98 14.07 6.48
N ASP A 204 28.36 14.21 7.76
CA ASP A 204 29.10 13.18 8.47
C ASP A 204 28.11 12.12 8.98
N PRO A 205 28.19 10.84 8.55
CA PRO A 205 27.24 9.82 8.98
C PRO A 205 27.22 9.59 10.49
N GLY A 206 28.34 9.83 11.19
CA GLY A 206 28.41 9.74 12.65
C GLY A 206 27.62 10.85 13.34
N GLU A 207 27.69 12.08 12.84
CA GLU A 207 26.85 13.20 13.32
C GLU A 207 25.37 12.99 12.99
N LEU A 208 25.05 12.49 11.78
CA LEU A 208 23.67 12.13 11.41
C LEU A 208 23.09 11.05 12.34
N HIS A 209 23.91 10.04 12.69
CA HIS A 209 23.52 9.02 13.66
C HIS A 209 23.19 9.65 15.02
N LYS A 210 24.07 10.50 15.56
CA LYS A 210 23.84 11.18 16.85
C LYS A 210 22.56 12.02 16.85
N GLN A 211 22.33 12.78 15.78
CA GLN A 211 21.14 13.62 15.64
C GLN A 211 19.88 12.77 15.55
N ALA A 212 19.85 11.75 14.68
CA ALA A 212 18.73 10.83 14.57
C ALA A 212 18.40 10.16 15.92
N THR A 213 19.42 9.69 16.64
CA THR A 213 19.28 9.12 17.99
C THR A 213 18.64 10.11 18.97
N ARG A 214 19.15 11.34 19.04
CA ARG A 214 18.59 12.37 19.94
C ARG A 214 17.12 12.64 19.65
N ILE A 215 16.76 12.75 18.37
CA ILE A 215 15.36 13.00 17.97
C ILE A 215 14.47 11.79 18.29
N ALA A 216 14.97 10.57 18.08
CA ALA A 216 14.26 9.35 18.44
C ALA A 216 13.96 9.27 19.94
N GLU A 217 14.94 9.62 20.79
CA GLU A 217 14.78 9.65 22.25
C GLU A 217 13.76 10.71 22.68
N ILE A 218 13.79 11.92 22.10
CA ILE A 218 12.80 12.97 22.35
C ILE A 218 11.39 12.50 21.97
N ALA A 219 11.24 11.92 20.78
CA ALA A 219 9.96 11.39 20.31
C ALA A 219 9.44 10.26 21.22
N GLN A 220 10.33 9.37 21.68
CA GLN A 220 9.98 8.29 22.59
C GLN A 220 9.52 8.80 23.96
N GLN A 221 10.18 9.82 24.51
CA GLN A 221 9.76 10.48 25.76
C GLN A 221 8.39 11.16 25.62
N ALA A 222 8.07 11.65 24.44
CA ALA A 222 6.77 12.24 24.11
C ALA A 222 5.68 11.20 23.79
N ASN A 223 6.00 9.90 23.80
CA ASN A 223 5.14 8.80 23.30
C ASN A 223 4.72 8.95 21.83
N ASP A 224 5.51 9.65 21.02
CA ASP A 224 5.32 9.72 19.57
C ASP A 224 6.01 8.53 18.90
N HIS A 225 5.29 7.40 18.89
CA HIS A 225 5.82 6.12 18.43
C HIS A 225 6.21 6.12 16.94
N HIS A 226 5.46 6.84 16.10
CA HIS A 226 5.73 6.90 14.67
C HIS A 226 7.02 7.68 14.39
N ARG A 227 7.22 8.83 15.05
CA ARG A 227 8.47 9.57 14.95
C ARG A 227 9.63 8.79 15.53
N ALA A 228 9.49 8.21 16.72
CA ALA A 228 10.56 7.42 17.33
C ALA A 228 11.02 6.28 16.41
N GLU A 229 10.07 5.55 15.81
CA GLU A 229 10.37 4.49 14.84
C GLU A 229 11.19 5.01 13.65
N GLU A 230 10.76 6.10 13.02
CA GLU A 230 11.42 6.64 11.84
C GLU A 230 12.86 7.08 12.14
N TYR A 231 13.07 7.82 13.23
CA TYR A 231 14.40 8.29 13.59
C TYR A 231 15.32 7.16 14.09
N TRP A 232 14.80 6.14 14.76
CA TRP A 232 15.61 4.97 15.10
C TRP A 232 16.06 4.20 13.85
N ARG A 233 15.22 4.07 12.82
CA ARG A 233 15.62 3.48 11.53
C ARG A 233 16.72 4.30 10.85
N LEU A 234 16.56 5.62 10.81
CA LEU A 234 17.58 6.53 10.27
C LEU A 234 18.89 6.46 11.07
N ALA A 235 18.82 6.32 12.40
CA ALA A 235 20.01 6.15 13.25
C ALA A 235 20.76 4.84 12.93
N VAL A 236 20.05 3.74 12.65
CA VAL A 236 20.66 2.48 12.20
C VAL A 236 21.33 2.65 10.83
N GLU A 237 20.64 3.29 9.89
CA GLU A 237 21.18 3.53 8.54
C GLU A 237 22.41 4.43 8.56
N ALA A 238 22.38 5.50 9.34
CA ALA A 238 23.50 6.43 9.52
C ALA A 238 24.72 5.75 10.15
N ALA A 239 24.53 4.95 11.21
CA ALA A 239 25.63 4.20 11.83
C ALA A 239 26.26 3.19 10.88
N ARG A 240 25.45 2.46 10.09
CA ARG A 240 25.95 1.56 9.05
C ARG A 240 26.75 2.32 7.99
N SER A 241 26.26 3.49 7.58
CA SER A 241 26.96 4.36 6.63
C SER A 241 28.27 4.93 7.19
N ALA A 242 28.37 5.10 8.51
CA ALA A 242 29.61 5.46 9.21
C ALA A 242 30.61 4.30 9.34
N GLY A 243 30.20 3.06 9.02
CA GLY A 243 30.97 1.85 9.32
C GLY A 243 30.96 1.49 10.81
N ASP A 244 30.09 2.09 11.62
CA ASP A 244 29.94 1.82 13.05
C ASP A 244 28.92 0.70 13.29
N GLN A 245 29.41 -0.54 13.26
CA GLN A 245 28.58 -1.72 13.48
C GLN A 245 28.03 -1.79 14.92
N GLU A 246 28.78 -1.27 15.90
CA GLU A 246 28.36 -1.28 17.30
C GLU A 246 27.20 -0.31 17.51
N GLY A 247 27.34 0.93 17.02
CA GLY A 247 26.28 1.94 17.02
C GLY A 247 25.04 1.48 16.25
N ALA A 248 25.20 0.80 15.10
CA ALA A 248 24.09 0.25 14.34
C ALA A 248 23.33 -0.84 15.12
N ASN A 249 24.05 -1.75 15.78
CA ASN A 249 23.45 -2.80 16.62
C ASN A 249 22.74 -2.20 17.85
N TRP A 250 23.34 -1.17 18.45
CA TRP A 250 22.75 -0.45 19.57
C TRP A 250 21.46 0.26 19.17
N ALA A 251 21.45 1.04 18.08
CA ALA A 251 20.26 1.73 17.58
C ALA A 251 19.17 0.72 17.16
N GLN A 252 19.53 -0.41 16.57
CA GLN A 252 18.58 -1.49 16.25
C GLN A 252 17.95 -2.07 17.52
N THR A 253 18.72 -2.18 18.59
CA THR A 253 18.20 -2.61 19.90
C THR A 253 17.23 -1.58 20.47
N GLN A 254 17.53 -0.29 20.37
CA GLN A 254 16.62 0.78 20.80
C GLN A 254 15.33 0.82 19.97
N LEU A 255 15.42 0.60 18.66
CA LEU A 255 14.25 0.42 17.79
C LEU A 255 13.37 -0.75 18.26
N ALA A 256 13.98 -1.88 18.59
CA ALA A 256 13.23 -3.04 19.05
C ALA A 256 12.57 -2.79 20.41
N GLU A 257 13.29 -2.19 21.38
CA GLU A 257 12.73 -1.84 22.70
C GLU A 257 11.66 -0.74 22.60
N SER A 258 11.73 0.18 21.64
CA SER A 258 10.67 1.18 21.43
C SER A 258 9.35 0.52 21.01
N TYR A 259 9.41 -0.54 20.18
CA TYR A 259 8.25 -1.36 19.86
C TYR A 259 7.72 -2.14 21.08
N VAL A 260 8.60 -2.69 21.93
CA VAL A 260 8.19 -3.35 23.19
C VAL A 260 7.45 -2.36 24.09
N SER A 261 8.00 -1.15 24.25
CA SER A 261 7.38 -0.08 25.05
C SER A 261 6.01 0.31 24.48
N CYS A 262 5.88 0.43 23.16
CA CYS A 262 4.62 0.74 22.50
C CYS A 262 3.58 -0.38 22.70
N ALA A 263 3.98 -1.64 22.55
CA ALA A 263 3.12 -2.80 22.77
C ALA A 263 2.54 -2.80 24.19
N ARG A 264 3.39 -2.64 25.20
CA ARG A 264 2.98 -2.61 26.61
C ARG A 264 2.13 -1.39 26.96
N GLY A 265 2.40 -0.24 26.34
CA GLY A 265 1.55 0.95 26.47
C GLY A 265 0.13 0.74 25.94
N HIS A 266 -0.04 -0.19 25.00
CA HIS A 266 -1.33 -0.56 24.41
C HIS A 266 -1.86 -1.91 24.91
N ALA A 267 -1.41 -2.40 26.07
CA ALA A 267 -1.83 -3.69 26.61
C ALA A 267 -3.36 -3.84 26.82
N SER A 268 -4.11 -2.74 26.84
CA SER A 268 -5.58 -2.73 26.87
C SER A 268 -6.23 -3.11 25.53
N SER A 269 -5.49 -3.10 24.42
CA SER A 269 -5.89 -3.69 23.15
C SER A 269 -4.88 -4.74 22.74
N GLY A 270 -5.20 -6.01 22.99
CA GLY A 270 -4.41 -7.17 22.63
C GLY A 270 -4.06 -7.18 21.13
N MET A 271 -4.96 -6.73 20.25
CA MET A 271 -4.65 -6.64 18.82
C MET A 271 -3.54 -5.61 18.51
N VAL A 272 -3.62 -4.40 19.08
CA VAL A 272 -2.60 -3.35 18.87
C VAL A 272 -1.29 -3.74 19.55
N ALA A 273 -1.35 -4.28 20.77
CA ALA A 273 -0.19 -4.75 21.51
C ALA A 273 0.53 -5.89 20.76
N ALA A 274 -0.21 -6.87 20.23
CA ALA A 274 0.35 -7.97 19.44
C ALA A 274 1.03 -7.47 18.17
N HIS A 275 0.46 -6.48 17.48
CA HIS A 275 1.07 -5.87 16.30
C HIS A 275 2.46 -5.29 16.61
N TRP A 276 2.55 -4.45 17.65
CA TRP A 276 3.82 -3.83 18.05
C TRP A 276 4.81 -4.85 18.59
N MET A 277 4.36 -5.83 19.39
CA MET A 277 5.24 -6.87 19.91
C MET A 277 5.80 -7.76 18.78
N GLN A 278 5.01 -8.03 17.74
CA GLN A 278 5.49 -8.73 16.56
C GLN A 278 6.62 -7.94 15.85
N LYS A 279 6.47 -6.61 15.71
CA LYS A 279 7.54 -5.75 15.17
C LYS A 279 8.79 -5.77 16.05
N ALA A 280 8.64 -5.81 17.38
CA ALA A 280 9.76 -5.95 18.32
C ALA A 280 10.55 -7.24 18.07
N VAL A 281 9.87 -8.39 18.05
CA VAL A 281 10.48 -9.71 17.81
C VAL A 281 11.19 -9.76 16.45
N GLU A 282 10.57 -9.20 15.41
CA GLU A 282 11.17 -9.12 14.07
C GLU A 282 12.42 -8.24 14.06
N SER A 283 12.35 -7.04 14.65
CA SER A 283 13.46 -6.09 14.76
C SER A 283 14.67 -6.71 15.48
N TYR A 284 14.44 -7.49 16.54
CA TYR A 284 15.51 -8.19 17.25
C TYR A 284 16.25 -9.24 16.42
N LYS A 285 15.69 -9.75 15.32
CA LYS A 285 16.41 -10.70 14.45
C LYS A 285 17.68 -10.08 13.87
N ALA A 286 17.71 -8.76 13.68
CA ALA A 286 18.88 -8.03 13.21
C ALA A 286 19.91 -7.72 14.32
N VAL A 287 19.60 -8.00 15.59
CA VAL A 287 20.50 -7.74 16.73
C VAL A 287 21.30 -9.01 17.07
N PRO A 288 22.65 -8.96 17.04
CA PRO A 288 23.48 -10.11 17.43
C PRO A 288 23.23 -10.55 18.88
N GLY A 289 23.17 -11.86 19.13
CA GLY A 289 23.01 -12.42 20.48
C GLY A 289 21.61 -12.28 21.10
N SER A 290 20.61 -11.80 20.37
CA SER A 290 19.26 -11.50 20.89
C SER A 290 18.36 -12.72 21.13
N LYS A 291 18.86 -13.96 21.00
CA LYS A 291 18.01 -15.18 21.02
C LYS A 291 17.16 -15.29 22.29
N VAL A 292 17.75 -15.07 23.46
CA VAL A 292 17.05 -15.18 24.74
C VAL A 292 15.96 -14.12 24.84
N ARG A 293 16.29 -12.85 24.53
CA ARG A 293 15.34 -11.74 24.53
C ARG A 293 14.18 -11.95 23.56
N ARG A 294 14.45 -12.49 22.36
CA ARG A 294 13.38 -12.81 21.38
C ARG A 294 12.42 -13.87 21.89
N GLU A 295 12.93 -14.91 22.55
CA GLU A 295 12.08 -15.96 23.10
C GLU A 295 11.17 -15.41 24.21
N GLU A 296 11.71 -14.58 25.11
CA GLU A 296 10.92 -13.88 26.14
C GLU A 296 9.78 -13.06 25.52
N LEU A 297 10.10 -12.21 24.53
CA LEU A 297 9.11 -11.35 23.87
C LEU A 297 8.11 -12.14 23.03
N TYR A 298 8.50 -13.31 22.51
CA TYR A 298 7.59 -14.20 21.80
C TYR A 298 6.53 -14.80 22.73
N GLN A 299 6.90 -15.15 23.97
CA GLN A 299 5.92 -15.60 24.97
C GLN A 299 4.92 -14.48 25.31
N GLU A 300 5.40 -13.25 25.51
CA GLU A 300 4.54 -12.08 25.75
C GLU A 300 3.63 -11.76 24.54
N LEU A 301 4.12 -11.97 23.31
CA LEU A 301 3.32 -11.86 22.09
C LEU A 301 2.13 -12.85 22.10
N LEU A 302 2.34 -14.10 22.52
CA LEU A 302 1.27 -15.10 22.59
C LEU A 302 0.17 -14.70 23.59
N GLU A 303 0.54 -14.02 24.69
CA GLU A 303 -0.42 -13.49 25.64
C GLU A 303 -1.30 -12.40 25.01
N PHE A 304 -0.69 -11.45 24.28
CA PHE A 304 -1.45 -10.41 23.56
C PHE A 304 -2.33 -10.97 22.44
N GLN A 305 -1.84 -11.98 21.71
CA GLN A 305 -2.63 -12.66 20.67
C GLN A 305 -3.87 -13.34 21.26
N ASN A 306 -3.71 -14.05 22.38
CA ASN A 306 -4.86 -14.64 23.09
C ASN A 306 -5.83 -13.57 23.61
N ALA A 307 -5.33 -12.45 24.15
CA ALA A 307 -6.18 -11.33 24.59
C ALA A 307 -6.96 -10.71 23.42
N SER A 308 -6.37 -10.63 22.22
CA SER A 308 -7.03 -10.09 21.03
C SER A 308 -8.29 -10.87 20.63
N LEU A 309 -8.35 -12.17 20.89
CA LEU A 309 -9.54 -12.99 20.63
C LEU A 309 -10.73 -12.58 21.52
N ALA A 310 -10.46 -12.13 22.76
CA ALA A 310 -11.51 -11.67 23.66
C ALA A 310 -12.10 -10.31 23.26
N GLU A 311 -11.36 -9.52 22.45
CA GLU A 311 -11.83 -8.25 21.89
C GLU A 311 -12.71 -8.42 20.65
N MET A 312 -12.72 -9.61 20.04
CA MET A 312 -13.51 -9.87 18.84
C MET A 312 -14.99 -10.00 19.18
N GLY A 313 -15.82 -9.11 18.61
CA GLY A 313 -17.27 -9.24 18.67
C GLY A 313 -17.74 -10.44 17.85
N ARG A 314 -18.52 -11.34 18.47
CA ARG A 314 -19.20 -12.43 17.75
C ARG A 314 -20.45 -11.87 17.07
N PHE A 315 -20.51 -11.98 15.74
CA PHE A 315 -21.75 -11.79 15.00
C PHE A 315 -22.33 -13.16 14.67
N GLU A 316 -23.55 -13.41 15.13
CA GLU A 316 -24.28 -14.65 14.88
C GLU A 316 -25.58 -14.30 14.15
N TYR A 317 -25.84 -15.01 13.05
CA TYR A 317 -27.12 -14.97 12.37
C TYR A 317 -27.62 -16.40 12.25
N SER A 318 -28.89 -16.62 12.62
CA SER A 318 -29.54 -17.92 12.46
C SER A 318 -30.18 -18.00 11.07
N VAL A 319 -29.97 -19.12 10.39
CA VAL A 319 -30.69 -19.48 9.18
C VAL A 319 -31.57 -20.65 9.50
N ASP A 320 -32.88 -20.49 9.29
CA ASP A 320 -33.82 -21.60 9.42
C ASP A 320 -33.73 -22.49 8.19
N VAL A 321 -33.28 -23.73 8.39
CA VAL A 321 -33.16 -24.76 7.34
C VAL A 321 -34.29 -25.79 7.42
N THR A 322 -35.32 -25.57 8.25
CA THR A 322 -36.38 -26.55 8.51
C THR A 322 -37.03 -27.10 7.24
N ASP A 323 -37.37 -26.24 6.29
CA ASP A 323 -38.04 -26.66 5.05
C ASP A 323 -37.09 -27.44 4.13
N VAL A 324 -35.80 -27.07 4.11
CA VAL A 324 -34.77 -27.80 3.34
C VAL A 324 -34.57 -29.19 3.93
N VAL A 325 -34.53 -29.30 5.26
CA VAL A 325 -34.42 -30.57 5.98
C VAL A 325 -35.64 -31.45 5.71
N LYS A 326 -36.86 -30.92 5.86
CA LYS A 326 -38.10 -31.65 5.56
C LYS A 326 -38.11 -32.18 4.13
N ALA A 327 -37.82 -31.33 3.16
CA ALA A 327 -37.75 -31.74 1.77
C ALA A 327 -36.66 -32.81 1.54
N SER A 328 -35.54 -32.74 2.27
CA SER A 328 -34.51 -33.79 2.19
C SER A 328 -35.01 -35.13 2.71
N VAL A 329 -35.71 -35.13 3.85
CA VAL A 329 -36.30 -36.32 4.47
C VAL A 329 -37.37 -36.94 3.57
N GLU A 330 -38.37 -36.16 3.16
CA GLU A 330 -39.48 -36.61 2.29
C GLU A 330 -38.97 -37.25 0.99
N LEU A 331 -37.87 -36.74 0.44
CA LEU A 331 -37.29 -37.27 -0.80
C LEU A 331 -36.57 -38.62 -0.62
N MET A 332 -36.24 -39.00 0.61
CA MET A 332 -35.57 -40.24 0.99
C MET A 332 -36.53 -41.30 1.51
N GLU A 333 -37.76 -40.93 1.86
CA GLU A 333 -38.80 -41.84 2.33
C GLU A 333 -39.28 -42.81 1.23
N ASP A 334 -39.71 -44.01 1.67
CA ASP A 334 -40.27 -45.08 0.83
C ASP A 334 -39.36 -45.55 -0.32
N LEU A 335 -38.04 -45.39 -0.19
CA LEU A 335 -37.07 -45.86 -1.16
C LEU A 335 -36.53 -47.25 -0.81
N SER A 336 -36.06 -47.96 -1.84
CA SER A 336 -35.18 -49.10 -1.63
C SER A 336 -33.80 -48.63 -1.19
N ALA A 337 -33.04 -49.47 -0.47
CA ALA A 337 -31.69 -49.13 -0.03
C ALA A 337 -30.78 -48.69 -1.19
N THR A 338 -30.92 -49.35 -2.36
CA THR A 338 -30.19 -49.02 -3.58
C THR A 338 -30.61 -47.66 -4.11
N ASP A 339 -31.92 -47.38 -4.24
CA ASP A 339 -32.41 -46.10 -4.73
C ASP A 339 -32.05 -44.95 -3.79
N ALA A 340 -32.09 -45.18 -2.48
CA ALA A 340 -31.70 -44.21 -1.46
C ALA A 340 -30.19 -43.90 -1.54
N LEU A 341 -29.33 -44.92 -1.69
CA LEU A 341 -27.89 -44.74 -1.93
C LEU A 341 -27.61 -43.98 -3.23
N PHE A 342 -28.32 -44.32 -4.31
CA PHE A 342 -28.21 -43.60 -5.58
C PHE A 342 -28.63 -42.14 -5.43
N LYS A 343 -29.77 -41.87 -4.80
CA LYS A 343 -30.22 -40.49 -4.56
C LYS A 343 -29.21 -39.71 -3.71
N LEU A 344 -28.68 -40.30 -2.65
CA LEU A 344 -27.66 -39.68 -1.80
C LEU A 344 -26.40 -39.32 -2.60
N ALA A 345 -25.89 -40.24 -3.42
CA ALA A 345 -24.68 -40.01 -4.22
C ALA A 345 -24.79 -38.82 -5.19
N PHE A 346 -25.98 -38.61 -5.77
CA PHE A 346 -26.25 -37.52 -6.71
C PHE A 346 -26.77 -36.23 -6.02
N ARG A 347 -26.85 -36.16 -4.68
CA ARG A 347 -27.16 -34.89 -3.98
C ARG A 347 -26.03 -33.88 -4.07
N LEU A 348 -24.78 -34.35 -4.09
CA LEU A 348 -23.58 -33.48 -4.11
C LEU A 348 -23.20 -32.99 -5.52
N SER A 349 -23.90 -33.41 -6.57
CA SER A 349 -23.55 -33.03 -7.96
C SER A 349 -24.01 -31.63 -8.39
N ASN A 350 -24.74 -30.90 -7.56
CA ASN A 350 -25.07 -29.50 -7.83
C ASN A 350 -24.01 -28.58 -7.23
N GLN A 351 -22.84 -28.53 -7.88
CA GLN A 351 -21.83 -27.54 -7.52
C GLN A 351 -22.37 -26.13 -7.76
N PRO A 352 -22.05 -25.17 -6.88
CA PRO A 352 -22.35 -23.76 -7.11
C PRO A 352 -21.79 -23.30 -8.46
N SER A 353 -22.59 -22.60 -9.24
CA SER A 353 -22.10 -21.98 -10.48
C SER A 353 -21.17 -20.83 -10.11
N TYR A 354 -19.92 -20.90 -10.58
CA TYR A 354 -18.95 -19.82 -10.40
C TYR A 354 -19.52 -18.46 -10.81
N ASP A 355 -20.19 -18.39 -11.96
CA ASP A 355 -20.80 -17.16 -12.47
C ASP A 355 -21.88 -16.60 -11.53
N LYS A 356 -22.68 -17.48 -10.92
CA LYS A 356 -23.69 -17.06 -9.93
C LYS A 356 -23.06 -16.53 -8.65
N LEU A 357 -22.04 -17.23 -8.14
CA LEU A 357 -21.32 -16.82 -6.94
C LEU A 357 -20.58 -15.50 -7.15
N ARG A 358 -19.97 -15.31 -8.33
CA ARG A 358 -19.33 -14.05 -8.72
C ARG A 358 -20.36 -12.92 -8.80
N ALA A 359 -21.52 -13.16 -9.41
CA ALA A 359 -22.60 -12.17 -9.46
C ALA A 359 -23.12 -11.80 -8.05
N GLN A 360 -23.24 -12.78 -7.16
CA GLN A 360 -23.65 -12.56 -5.78
C GLN A 360 -22.61 -11.78 -4.97
N ALA A 361 -21.33 -12.09 -5.16
CA ALA A 361 -20.24 -11.34 -4.53
C ALA A 361 -20.23 -9.88 -5.01
N LEU A 362 -20.44 -9.64 -6.31
CA LEU A 362 -20.56 -8.28 -6.88
C LEU A 362 -21.76 -7.53 -6.28
N GLU A 363 -22.90 -8.20 -6.13
CA GLU A 363 -24.10 -7.60 -5.51
C GLU A 363 -23.86 -7.25 -4.02
N LEU A 364 -23.19 -8.12 -3.28
CA LEU A 364 -22.83 -7.87 -1.88
C LEU A 364 -21.85 -6.70 -1.76
N ALA A 365 -20.84 -6.62 -2.63
CA ALA A 365 -19.90 -5.51 -2.68
C ALA A 365 -20.61 -4.17 -2.97
N GLN A 366 -21.59 -4.16 -3.90
CA GLN A 366 -22.41 -2.98 -4.18
C GLN A 366 -23.31 -2.58 -3.00
N LYS A 367 -23.88 -3.54 -2.27
CA LYS A 367 -24.73 -3.27 -1.10
C LYS A 367 -23.93 -2.82 0.13
N HIS A 368 -22.69 -3.26 0.26
CA HIS A 368 -21.82 -2.96 1.40
C HIS A 368 -20.49 -2.32 0.95
N PRO A 369 -20.54 -1.14 0.29
CA PRO A 369 -19.36 -0.54 -0.33
C PRO A 369 -18.28 -0.17 0.67
N LEU A 370 -18.63 0.07 1.95
CA LEU A 370 -17.65 0.37 3.00
C LEU A 370 -16.88 -0.86 3.48
N SER A 371 -17.42 -2.06 3.28
CA SER A 371 -16.84 -3.30 3.82
C SER A 371 -15.60 -3.76 3.06
N SER A 372 -15.49 -3.40 1.78
CA SER A 372 -14.32 -3.65 0.93
C SER A 372 -13.29 -2.52 0.97
N LEU A 373 -13.62 -1.34 1.53
CA LEU A 373 -12.69 -0.21 1.64
C LEU A 373 -11.53 -0.50 2.59
N PHE A 374 -11.77 -1.26 3.64
CA PHE A 374 -10.80 -1.52 4.69
C PHE A 374 -10.29 -2.96 4.61
N GLY A 375 -8.97 -3.12 4.70
CA GLY A 375 -8.36 -4.44 4.80
C GLY A 375 -8.80 -5.17 6.07
N ALA A 376 -8.69 -6.49 6.05
CA ALA A 376 -9.06 -7.35 7.17
C ALA A 376 -7.89 -8.24 7.59
N VAL A 377 -7.66 -8.36 8.90
CA VAL A 377 -6.69 -9.31 9.47
C VAL A 377 -7.45 -10.55 9.92
N HIS A 378 -7.00 -11.72 9.49
CA HIS A 378 -7.63 -12.99 9.79
C HIS A 378 -6.77 -13.76 10.76
N LEU A 379 -7.36 -14.13 11.89
CA LEU A 379 -6.70 -14.82 12.98
C LEU A 379 -7.17 -16.28 13.03
N ASP A 380 -6.28 -17.18 13.44
CA ASP A 380 -6.68 -18.56 13.79
C ASP A 380 -7.29 -18.64 15.20
N ARG A 381 -7.57 -19.87 15.65
CA ARG A 381 -8.13 -20.15 16.99
C ARG A 381 -7.19 -19.74 18.14
N GLU A 382 -5.91 -19.47 17.86
CA GLU A 382 -4.88 -19.04 18.82
C GLU A 382 -4.57 -17.54 18.69
N GLY A 383 -5.28 -16.79 17.83
CA GLY A 383 -5.07 -15.35 17.65
C GLY A 383 -3.89 -15.01 16.74
N LYS A 384 -3.31 -16.00 16.05
CA LYS A 384 -2.21 -15.78 15.12
C LYS A 384 -2.74 -15.33 13.76
N VAL A 385 -2.09 -14.32 13.18
CA VAL A 385 -2.41 -13.85 11.83
C VAL A 385 -2.11 -14.94 10.80
N VAL A 386 -3.16 -15.46 10.15
CA VAL A 386 -3.06 -16.47 9.07
C VAL A 386 -3.23 -15.87 7.69
N ALA A 387 -3.92 -14.74 7.58
CA ALA A 387 -4.08 -14.01 6.33
C ALA A 387 -4.35 -12.52 6.57
N ARG A 388 -4.03 -11.70 5.57
CA ARG A 388 -4.47 -10.30 5.47
C ARG A 388 -5.20 -10.12 4.15
N SER A 389 -6.35 -9.47 4.18
CA SER A 389 -7.00 -8.92 2.99
C SER A 389 -6.62 -7.46 2.89
N GLU A 390 -6.20 -7.02 1.71
CA GLU A 390 -6.07 -5.60 1.42
C GLU A 390 -7.46 -5.01 1.15
N GLY A 391 -7.61 -3.71 1.42
CA GLY A 391 -8.80 -2.96 1.04
C GLY A 391 -8.72 -2.59 -0.44
N SER A 392 -9.87 -2.51 -1.11
CA SER A 392 -9.99 -2.25 -2.56
C SER A 392 -9.81 -0.77 -2.95
N PHE A 393 -9.17 0.06 -2.11
CA PHE A 393 -9.05 1.49 -2.40
C PHE A 393 -8.01 1.74 -3.50
N GLY A 394 -8.48 1.98 -4.73
CA GLY A 394 -7.63 2.40 -5.86
C GLY A 394 -7.06 1.26 -6.72
N SER A 395 -7.55 0.03 -6.60
CA SER A 395 -7.20 -1.05 -7.54
C SER A 395 -8.12 -1.04 -8.76
N ASP A 396 -7.55 -1.02 -9.96
CA ASP A 396 -8.24 -1.14 -11.26
C ASP A 396 -8.82 -2.55 -11.55
N ASP A 397 -8.84 -3.44 -10.54
CA ASP A 397 -9.34 -4.80 -10.69
C ASP A 397 -10.85 -4.85 -10.44
N ASP A 398 -11.55 -5.67 -11.22
CA ASP A 398 -13.02 -5.73 -11.34
C ASP A 398 -13.70 -6.27 -10.06
N GLY A 399 -13.60 -5.54 -8.95
CA GLY A 399 -14.60 -5.40 -7.89
C GLY A 399 -14.90 -6.58 -6.97
N VAL A 400 -14.34 -7.78 -7.19
CA VAL A 400 -14.54 -8.95 -6.31
C VAL A 400 -13.28 -9.79 -6.25
N SER A 401 -12.75 -10.01 -5.05
CA SER A 401 -11.64 -10.93 -4.82
C SER A 401 -12.12 -12.38 -4.94
N ASP A 402 -11.33 -13.26 -5.57
CA ASP A 402 -11.54 -14.73 -5.57
C ASP A 402 -11.84 -15.26 -4.16
N ARG A 403 -11.28 -14.62 -3.14
CA ARG A 403 -11.51 -14.94 -1.73
C ARG A 403 -12.97 -14.79 -1.30
N GLU A 404 -13.67 -13.76 -1.76
CA GLU A 404 -15.09 -13.55 -1.44
C GLU A 404 -15.94 -14.64 -2.07
N ILE A 405 -15.60 -15.05 -3.29
CA ILE A 405 -16.21 -16.17 -3.98
C ILE A 405 -15.97 -17.46 -3.17
N PHE A 406 -14.74 -17.75 -2.75
CA PHE A 406 -14.43 -18.93 -1.92
C PHE A 406 -15.17 -18.93 -0.58
N ARG A 407 -15.36 -17.76 0.04
CA ARG A 407 -16.15 -17.64 1.27
C ARG A 407 -17.61 -18.03 1.03
N LEU A 408 -18.21 -17.57 -0.07
CA LEU A 408 -19.57 -17.95 -0.45
C LEU A 408 -19.68 -19.45 -0.76
N VAL A 409 -18.70 -20.03 -1.47
CA VAL A 409 -18.63 -21.49 -1.69
C VAL A 409 -18.65 -22.26 -0.37
N ALA A 410 -17.79 -21.87 0.58
CA ALA A 410 -17.71 -22.53 1.88
C ALA A 410 -19.03 -22.45 2.66
N GLN A 411 -19.71 -21.30 2.61
CA GLN A 411 -21.02 -21.12 3.23
C GLN A 411 -22.10 -21.99 2.56
N GLU A 412 -22.20 -21.97 1.23
CA GLU A 412 -23.17 -22.80 0.51
C GLU A 412 -22.94 -24.30 0.77
N HIS A 413 -21.69 -24.75 0.76
CA HIS A 413 -21.35 -26.13 1.10
C HIS A 413 -21.82 -26.50 2.51
N GLN A 414 -21.61 -25.61 3.49
CA GLN A 414 -22.07 -25.84 4.85
C GLN A 414 -23.61 -25.97 4.92
N PHE A 415 -24.34 -25.13 4.19
CA PHE A 415 -25.82 -25.24 4.12
C PHE A 415 -26.29 -26.54 3.46
N ILE A 416 -25.63 -27.00 2.39
CA ILE A 416 -25.95 -28.26 1.72
C ILE A 416 -25.73 -29.44 2.67
N VAL A 417 -24.60 -29.46 3.39
CA VAL A 417 -24.28 -30.56 4.31
C VAL A 417 -25.30 -30.62 5.45
N ILE A 418 -25.56 -29.51 6.13
CA ILE A 418 -26.46 -29.47 7.29
C ILE A 418 -27.92 -29.67 6.89
N GLY A 419 -28.36 -29.02 5.80
CA GLY A 419 -29.77 -29.02 5.40
C GLY A 419 -30.19 -30.22 4.56
N GLN A 420 -29.27 -30.85 3.83
CA GLN A 420 -29.61 -31.91 2.87
C GLN A 420 -28.89 -33.22 3.16
N LEU A 421 -27.55 -33.19 3.26
CA LEU A 421 -26.74 -34.40 3.31
C LEU A 421 -26.93 -35.16 4.62
N VAL A 422 -26.77 -34.49 5.77
CA VAL A 422 -26.91 -35.12 7.10
C VAL A 422 -28.32 -35.70 7.29
N PRO A 423 -29.42 -34.96 7.04
CA PRO A 423 -30.77 -35.53 7.15
C PRO A 423 -31.01 -36.72 6.21
N ALA A 424 -30.46 -36.70 4.99
CA ALA A 424 -30.60 -37.81 4.05
C ALA A 424 -29.84 -39.06 4.51
N ILE A 425 -28.63 -38.89 5.07
CA ILE A 425 -27.87 -39.98 5.68
C ILE A 425 -28.64 -40.55 6.86
N ASP A 426 -29.18 -39.70 7.74
CA ASP A 426 -29.94 -40.12 8.93
C ASP A 426 -31.13 -41.00 8.54
N VAL A 427 -31.90 -40.61 7.51
CA VAL A 427 -33.02 -41.43 7.00
C VAL A 427 -32.50 -42.76 6.43
N LEU A 428 -31.44 -42.72 5.62
CA LEU A 428 -30.85 -43.89 4.98
C LEU A 428 -30.42 -44.95 6.00
N VAL A 429 -29.65 -44.55 7.02
CA VAL A 429 -29.14 -45.49 8.04
C VAL A 429 -30.22 -45.93 9.03
N THR A 430 -31.27 -45.13 9.22
CA THR A 430 -32.42 -45.50 10.06
C THR A 430 -33.31 -46.54 9.38
N GLN A 431 -33.54 -46.41 8.08
CA GLN A 431 -34.45 -47.28 7.33
C GLN A 431 -33.76 -48.54 6.76
N HIS A 432 -32.44 -48.51 6.59
CA HIS A 432 -31.68 -49.60 5.96
C HIS A 432 -30.44 -49.99 6.76
N ALA A 433 -30.27 -51.29 6.96
CA ALA A 433 -29.06 -51.85 7.54
C ALA A 433 -27.98 -52.01 6.45
N ILE A 434 -27.17 -50.97 6.24
CA ILE A 434 -26.08 -50.97 5.27
C ILE A 434 -24.80 -51.51 5.90
N SER A 435 -24.26 -52.58 5.34
CA SER A 435 -23.02 -53.21 5.80
C SER A 435 -21.79 -52.75 4.99
N GLU A 436 -20.59 -52.97 5.55
CA GLU A 436 -19.32 -52.80 4.82
C GLU A 436 -19.30 -53.66 3.54
N GLN A 437 -19.95 -54.83 3.55
CA GLN A 437 -20.01 -55.73 2.41
C GLN A 437 -20.88 -55.17 1.27
N ASP A 438 -21.94 -54.43 1.59
CA ASP A 438 -22.77 -53.73 0.59
C ASP A 438 -21.97 -52.61 -0.09
N MET A 439 -21.15 -51.87 0.67
CA MET A 439 -20.22 -50.89 0.12
C MET A 439 -19.14 -51.54 -0.73
N LEU A 440 -18.65 -52.71 -0.33
CA LEU A 440 -17.66 -53.48 -1.10
C LEU A 440 -18.20 -53.87 -2.48
N ALA A 441 -19.48 -54.20 -2.58
CA ALA A 441 -20.13 -54.51 -3.86
C ALA A 441 -20.21 -53.29 -4.80
N ILE A 442 -20.25 -52.07 -4.26
CA ILE A 442 -20.29 -50.82 -5.03
C ILE A 442 -18.90 -50.43 -5.55
N VAL A 443 -17.86 -50.64 -4.75
CA VAL A 443 -16.48 -50.28 -5.11
C VAL A 443 -15.75 -51.38 -5.87
N ALA A 444 -16.27 -52.61 -5.85
CA ALA A 444 -15.74 -53.71 -6.64
C ALA A 444 -15.84 -53.41 -8.15
N ASN A 445 -14.73 -53.59 -8.87
CA ASN A 445 -14.61 -53.29 -10.31
C ASN A 445 -14.86 -51.80 -10.66
N ASN A 446 -14.63 -50.88 -9.73
CA ASN A 446 -14.75 -49.44 -9.98
C ASN A 446 -13.42 -48.88 -10.53
N PRO A 447 -13.41 -48.22 -11.71
CA PRO A 447 -12.18 -47.69 -12.32
C PRO A 447 -11.50 -46.56 -11.52
N PHE A 448 -12.19 -45.97 -10.54
CA PHE A 448 -11.63 -44.96 -9.64
C PHE A 448 -11.01 -45.55 -8.36
N VAL A 449 -11.11 -46.88 -8.17
CA VAL A 449 -10.56 -47.58 -7.00
C VAL A 449 -9.42 -48.47 -7.47
N GLU A 450 -8.23 -48.26 -6.90
CA GLU A 450 -7.05 -49.05 -7.24
C GLU A 450 -7.22 -50.50 -6.78
N SER A 451 -6.75 -51.46 -7.59
CA SER A 451 -6.87 -52.87 -7.28
C SER A 451 -6.17 -53.23 -5.97
N GLY A 452 -6.87 -53.91 -5.06
CA GLY A 452 -6.39 -54.25 -3.72
C GLY A 452 -6.73 -53.23 -2.63
N GLN A 453 -7.29 -52.06 -2.99
CA GLN A 453 -7.74 -51.03 -2.03
C GLN A 453 -9.25 -51.03 -1.81
N GLU A 454 -10.01 -51.94 -2.43
CA GLU A 454 -11.47 -51.95 -2.43
C GLU A 454 -12.04 -51.99 -1.01
N ARG A 455 -11.43 -52.77 -0.12
CA ARG A 455 -11.87 -52.85 1.27
C ARG A 455 -11.63 -51.57 2.07
N LEU A 456 -10.57 -50.82 1.76
CA LEU A 456 -10.29 -49.53 2.40
C LEU A 456 -11.37 -48.50 2.03
N TYR A 457 -11.71 -48.42 0.74
CA TYR A 457 -12.77 -47.54 0.25
C TYR A 457 -14.15 -47.94 0.79
N ALA A 458 -14.48 -49.24 0.78
CA ALA A 458 -15.72 -49.76 1.34
C ALA A 458 -15.87 -49.40 2.83
N LYS A 459 -14.79 -49.56 3.60
CA LYS A 459 -14.75 -49.19 5.01
C LYS A 459 -14.89 -47.68 5.21
N ALA A 460 -14.23 -46.85 4.39
CA ALA A 460 -14.34 -45.39 4.48
C ALA A 460 -15.77 -44.89 4.21
N LEU A 461 -16.41 -45.39 3.13
CA LEU A 461 -17.80 -45.04 2.81
C LEU A 461 -18.76 -45.48 3.92
N TRP A 462 -18.60 -46.72 4.40
CA TRP A 462 -19.41 -47.24 5.50
C TRP A 462 -19.21 -46.46 6.80
N SER A 463 -17.98 -46.10 7.17
CA SER A 463 -17.69 -45.26 8.34
C SER A 463 -18.28 -43.85 8.20
N GLY A 464 -18.26 -43.27 6.99
CA GLY A 464 -18.86 -41.98 6.69
C GLY A 464 -20.37 -41.96 6.89
N LEU A 465 -21.08 -43.02 6.47
CA LEU A 465 -22.52 -43.18 6.72
C LEU A 465 -22.86 -43.32 8.21
N ASN A 466 -21.96 -43.92 9.00
CA ASN A 466 -22.18 -44.16 10.43
C ASN A 466 -21.61 -43.05 11.34
N GLY A 467 -21.17 -41.92 10.78
CA GLY A 467 -20.75 -40.74 11.55
C GLY A 467 -19.41 -40.87 12.29
N ALA A 468 -18.60 -41.89 12.03
CA ALA A 468 -17.33 -42.11 12.74
C ALA A 468 -16.23 -41.06 12.38
N ASP A 469 -16.37 -40.37 11.24
CA ASP A 469 -15.42 -39.34 10.77
C ASP A 469 -16.06 -37.95 10.51
N LEU A 470 -17.37 -37.78 10.72
CA LEU A 470 -18.07 -36.51 10.45
C LEU A 470 -17.87 -35.44 11.55
N SER A 471 -17.28 -35.81 12.69
CA SER A 471 -17.01 -34.91 13.83
C SER A 471 -15.68 -34.16 13.73
N ALA A 472 -14.86 -34.41 12.71
CA ALA A 472 -13.52 -33.85 12.58
C ALA A 472 -13.43 -32.50 11.84
N SER A 473 -14.54 -31.97 11.31
CA SER A 473 -14.53 -30.75 10.48
C SER A 473 -15.61 -29.73 10.83
N VAL A 474 -15.85 -29.49 12.13
CA VAL A 474 -16.61 -28.33 12.64
C VAL A 474 -15.68 -27.32 13.34
#